data_AF-A0A497IYQ5-F1
#
_entry.id   AF-A0A497IYQ5-F1
#
_cell.length_a   1.000
_cell.length_b   1.000
_cell.length_c   1.000
_cell.angle_alpha   90.00
_cell.angle_beta   90.00
_cell.angle_gamma   90.00
#
_symmetry.space_group_name_H-M   'P 1'
#
loop_
_entity.id
_entity.type
_entity.pdbx_description
1 polymer ?
#
loop_
_entity_poly.entity_id
_entity_poly.type
_entity_poly.pdbx_seq_one_letter_code
_entity_poly.pdbx_strand_id
1 'polypeptide(L)'
;MITLHPSGKVAVTNTKDIKEAQEILGEIKKIINLAYKDYLRLGKPSKREIQAAREISWMKIYNHLPKINCGKCGFQVCSAFAVSVLQGDARLSQCEPLSDPKYHRNLEALKKELGPFLLRMLGWKEKDDE
;
A
#
# COMPACT_ATOMS: atom_id res chain seq x y z
N MET A 1 -21.48 -5.45 3.69
CA MET A 1 -20.57 -6.58 3.40
C MET A 1 -20.61 -6.85 1.90
N ILE A 2 -19.48 -7.18 1.26
CA ILE A 2 -19.43 -7.50 -0.17
C ILE A 2 -18.84 -8.90 -0.34
N THR A 3 -19.56 -9.77 -1.05
CA THR A 3 -19.15 -11.14 -1.32
C THR A 3 -19.03 -11.35 -2.83
N LEU A 4 -17.85 -11.77 -3.29
CA LEU A 4 -17.58 -12.12 -4.68
C LEU A 4 -17.63 -13.65 -4.84
N HIS A 5 -18.52 -14.15 -5.69
CA HIS A 5 -18.63 -15.58 -5.95
C HIS A 5 -17.83 -15.99 -7.21
N PRO A 6 -17.28 -17.23 -7.26
CA PRO A 6 -16.59 -17.73 -8.45
C PRO A 6 -17.42 -17.74 -9.73
N SER A 7 -18.76 -17.76 -9.60
CA SER A 7 -19.70 -17.66 -10.72
C SER A 7 -19.80 -16.26 -11.34
N GLY A 8 -19.10 -15.26 -10.79
CA GLY A 8 -19.22 -13.86 -11.19
C GLY A 8 -20.38 -13.11 -10.53
N LYS A 9 -21.18 -13.78 -9.68
CA LYS A 9 -22.21 -13.10 -8.88
C LYS A 9 -21.57 -12.31 -7.75
N VAL A 10 -22.11 -11.12 -7.49
CA VAL A 10 -21.68 -10.27 -6.38
C VAL A 10 -22.89 -9.98 -5.48
N ALA A 11 -22.74 -10.24 -4.19
CA ALA A 11 -23.72 -9.89 -3.17
C ALA A 11 -23.21 -8.70 -2.37
N VAL A 12 -24.05 -7.68 -2.22
CA VAL A 12 -23.74 -6.45 -1.47
C VAL A 12 -24.84 -6.26 -0.43
N THR A 13 -24.45 -6.02 0.82
CA THR A 13 -25.35 -5.71 1.93
C THR A 13 -24.94 -4.41 2.62
N ASN A 14 -25.91 -3.74 3.26
CA ASN A 14 -25.73 -2.46 3.97
C ASN A 14 -25.33 -1.30 3.05
N THR A 15 -25.99 -1.19 1.89
CA THR A 15 -25.93 -0.03 1.00
C THR A 15 -27.32 0.59 0.89
N LYS A 16 -27.37 1.91 0.76
CA LYS A 16 -28.59 2.71 0.63
C LYS A 16 -29.38 2.34 -0.63
N ASP A 17 -28.69 2.18 -1.75
CA ASP A 17 -29.29 1.90 -3.05
C ASP A 17 -28.31 1.15 -3.98
N ILE A 18 -28.80 0.80 -5.18
CA ILE A 18 -28.00 0.12 -6.19
C ILE A 18 -26.86 0.99 -6.74
N LYS A 19 -27.00 2.31 -6.69
CA LYS A 19 -25.99 3.23 -7.21
C LYS A 19 -24.78 3.24 -6.29
N GLU A 20 -24.98 3.35 -4.98
CA GLU A 20 -23.90 3.21 -4.00
C GLU A 20 -23.21 1.84 -4.12
N ALA A 21 -23.99 0.77 -4.31
CA ALA A 21 -23.42 -0.55 -4.55
C ALA A 21 -22.52 -0.57 -5.81
N GLN A 22 -22.95 0.05 -6.91
CA GLN A 22 -22.16 0.17 -8.14
C GLN A 22 -20.90 1.03 -7.95
N GLU A 23 -20.97 2.11 -7.17
CA GLU A 23 -19.82 2.96 -6.86
C GLU A 23 -18.76 2.15 -6.08
N ILE A 24 -19.17 1.42 -5.04
CA ILE A 24 -18.24 0.57 -4.27
C ILE A 24 -17.65 -0.53 -5.15
N LEU A 25 -18.47 -1.18 -6.00
CA LEU A 25 -17.98 -2.18 -6.96
C LEU A 25 -17.02 -1.59 -7.98
N GLY A 26 -17.21 -0.31 -8.36
CA GLY A 26 -16.29 0.44 -9.19
C GLY A 26 -14.90 0.57 -8.55
N GLU A 27 -14.85 0.90 -7.26
CA GLU A 27 -13.59 0.98 -6.51
C GLU A 27 -12.92 -0.40 -6.35
N ILE A 28 -13.69 -1.45 -6.01
CA ILE A 28 -13.16 -2.82 -5.95
C ILE A 28 -12.58 -3.25 -7.30
N LYS A 29 -13.28 -2.96 -8.40
CA LYS A 29 -12.81 -3.25 -9.76
C LYS A 29 -11.49 -2.53 -10.05
N LYS A 30 -11.34 -1.28 -9.63
CA LYS A 30 -10.07 -0.53 -9.78
C LYS A 30 -8.93 -1.24 -9.04
N ILE A 31 -9.15 -1.66 -7.79
CA ILE A 31 -8.14 -2.36 -6.97
C ILE A 31 -7.74 -3.69 -7.63
N ILE A 32 -8.71 -4.50 -8.06
CA ILE A 32 -8.45 -5.78 -8.72
C ILE A 32 -7.64 -5.57 -10.01
N ASN A 33 -8.03 -4.58 -10.83
CA ASN A 33 -7.34 -4.29 -12.07
C ASN A 33 -5.92 -3.76 -11.85
N LEU A 34 -5.70 -2.96 -10.81
CA LEU A 34 -4.37 -2.50 -10.44
C LEU A 34 -3.48 -3.69 -10.04
N ALA A 35 -3.97 -4.56 -9.15
CA ALA A 35 -3.25 -5.78 -8.76
C ALA A 35 -2.96 -6.69 -9.96
N TYR A 36 -3.89 -6.79 -10.92
CA TYR A 36 -3.67 -7.57 -12.14
C TYR A 36 -2.60 -6.96 -13.04
N LYS A 37 -2.56 -5.62 -13.18
CA LYS A 37 -1.47 -4.93 -13.90
C LYS A 37 -0.12 -5.19 -13.24
N ASP A 38 -0.06 -5.17 -11.91
CA ASP A 38 1.16 -5.43 -11.15
C ASP A 38 1.63 -6.87 -11.34
N TYR A 39 0.69 -7.83 -11.32
CA TYR A 39 0.96 -9.22 -11.63
C TYR A 39 1.50 -9.41 -13.06
N LEU A 40 0.94 -8.71 -14.05
CA LEU A 40 1.44 -8.76 -15.42
C LEU A 40 2.85 -8.18 -15.55
N ARG A 41 3.18 -7.12 -14.80
CA ARG A 41 4.49 -6.45 -14.84
C ARG A 41 5.56 -7.24 -14.08
N LEU A 42 5.25 -7.70 -12.88
CA LEU A 42 6.21 -8.28 -11.93
C LEU A 42 6.17 -9.81 -11.92
N GLY A 43 5.14 -10.42 -12.51
CA GLY A 43 4.89 -11.85 -12.45
C GLY A 43 4.25 -12.27 -11.12
N LYS A 44 4.37 -13.57 -10.82
CA LYS A 44 3.84 -14.16 -9.59
C LYS A 44 4.72 -13.77 -8.40
N PRO A 45 4.16 -13.23 -7.30
CA PRO A 45 4.93 -12.96 -6.09
C PRO A 45 5.53 -14.25 -5.52
N SER A 46 6.75 -14.14 -5.05
CA SER A 46 7.47 -15.24 -4.41
C SER A 46 6.84 -15.60 -3.06
N LYS A 47 7.14 -16.80 -2.55
CA LYS A 47 6.71 -17.22 -1.19
C LYS A 47 7.16 -16.24 -0.11
N ARG A 48 8.35 -15.63 -0.28
CA ARG A 48 8.88 -14.64 0.67
C ARG A 48 8.04 -13.37 0.69
N GLU A 49 7.66 -12.85 -0.47
CA GLU A 49 6.81 -11.65 -0.57
C GLU A 49 5.41 -11.90 0.00
N ILE A 50 4.82 -13.08 -0.27
CA ILE A 50 3.53 -13.47 0.32
C ILE A 50 3.63 -13.54 1.85
N GLN A 51 4.72 -14.09 2.39
CA GLN A 51 4.92 -14.15 3.84
C GLN A 51 5.13 -12.76 4.45
N ALA A 52 5.96 -11.92 3.81
CA ALA A 52 6.20 -10.55 4.24
C ALA A 52 4.89 -9.75 4.31
N ALA A 53 3.97 -9.97 3.34
CA ALA A 53 2.67 -9.30 3.32
C ALA A 53 1.76 -9.69 4.48
N ARG A 54 1.86 -10.94 4.96
CA ARG A 54 1.08 -11.43 6.10
C ARG A 54 1.61 -10.95 7.45
N GLU A 55 2.90 -10.67 7.53
CA GLU A 55 3.59 -10.29 8.78
C GLU A 55 3.89 -8.79 8.86
N ILE A 56 3.47 -8.01 7.87
CA ILE A 56 3.76 -6.59 7.85
C ILE A 56 3.13 -5.90 9.05
N SER A 57 3.91 -5.02 9.69
CA SER A 57 3.47 -4.23 10.83
C SER A 57 3.95 -2.79 10.68
N TRP A 58 3.30 -1.88 11.40
CA TRP A 58 3.67 -0.47 11.39
C TRP A 58 5.11 -0.29 11.90
N MET A 59 5.57 -1.18 12.78
CA MET A 59 6.95 -1.19 13.28
C MET A 59 7.96 -1.46 12.17
N LYS A 60 7.67 -2.38 11.24
CA LYS A 60 8.55 -2.63 10.09
C LYS A 60 8.69 -1.37 9.24
N ILE A 61 7.58 -0.70 8.93
CA ILE A 61 7.59 0.56 8.18
C ILE A 61 8.38 1.64 8.94
N TYR A 62 8.00 1.87 10.20
CA TYR A 62 8.61 2.88 11.08
C TYR A 62 10.12 2.71 11.21
N ASN A 63 10.61 1.47 11.29
CA ASN A 63 12.02 1.18 11.47
C ASN A 63 12.91 1.67 10.34
N HIS A 64 12.36 1.78 9.13
CA HIS A 64 13.06 2.30 7.97
C HIS A 64 12.72 3.76 7.67
N LEU A 65 11.88 4.43 8.46
CA LEU A 65 11.68 5.88 8.29
C LEU A 65 12.92 6.66 8.78
N PRO A 66 13.09 7.92 8.34
CA PRO A 66 14.13 8.82 8.86
C PRO A 66 14.00 9.14 10.36
N LYS A 67 12.81 8.95 10.95
CA LYS A 67 12.51 9.15 12.39
C LYS A 67 12.83 10.56 12.93
N ILE A 68 12.81 11.58 12.06
CA ILE A 68 13.09 12.97 12.44
C ILE A 68 11.86 13.77 12.88
N ASN A 69 10.65 13.17 12.85
CA ASN A 69 9.38 13.80 13.27
C ASN A 69 9.15 15.21 12.67
N CYS A 70 9.44 15.38 11.39
CA CYS A 70 9.46 16.70 10.74
C CYS A 70 8.08 17.31 10.43
N GLY A 71 6.98 16.57 10.55
CA GLY A 71 5.64 17.08 10.24
C GLY A 71 5.30 17.26 8.75
N LYS A 72 6.26 17.16 7.82
CA LYS A 72 6.06 17.46 6.39
C LYS A 72 5.01 16.59 5.68
N CYS A 73 4.81 15.36 6.15
CA CYS A 73 3.79 14.45 5.63
C CYS A 73 2.39 14.67 6.24
N GLY A 74 2.21 15.69 7.09
CA GLY A 74 0.95 15.95 7.81
C GLY A 74 0.86 15.25 9.18
N PHE A 75 1.83 14.41 9.54
CA PHE A 75 1.87 13.70 10.83
C PHE A 75 2.99 14.25 11.72
N GLN A 76 2.66 14.61 12.97
CA GLN A 76 3.62 15.16 13.94
C GLN A 76 4.72 14.16 14.33
N VAL A 77 4.40 12.87 14.36
CA VAL A 77 5.35 11.79 14.72
C VAL A 77 5.40 10.72 13.64
N CYS A 78 6.61 10.23 13.35
CA CYS A 78 6.84 9.24 12.30
C CYS A 78 6.13 7.89 12.56
N SER A 79 5.89 7.53 13.81
CA SER A 79 5.12 6.33 14.16
C SER A 79 3.65 6.45 13.73
N ALA A 80 3.03 7.62 13.91
CA ALA A 80 1.66 7.87 13.45
C ALA A 80 1.57 7.79 11.92
N PHE A 81 2.56 8.34 11.21
CA PHE A 81 2.66 8.16 9.76
C PHE A 81 2.77 6.68 9.38
N ALA A 82 3.63 5.90 10.05
CA ALA A 82 3.79 4.47 9.75
C ALA A 82 2.51 3.66 9.98
N VAL A 83 1.74 3.99 11.02
CA VAL A 83 0.41 3.38 11.27
C VAL A 83 -0.58 3.75 10.16
N SER A 84 -0.64 5.02 9.79
CA SER A 84 -1.54 5.51 8.73
C SER A 84 -1.20 4.91 7.36
N VAL A 85 0.08 4.74 7.05
CA VAL A 85 0.54 4.03 5.84
C VAL A 85 0.10 2.56 5.85
N LEU A 86 0.25 1.86 6.97
CA LEU A 86 -0.19 0.47 7.09
C LEU A 86 -1.71 0.34 6.90
N GLN A 87 -2.49 1.31 7.37
CA GLN A 87 -3.94 1.36 7.24
C GLN A 87 -4.41 1.75 5.84
N GLY A 88 -3.52 2.28 4.99
CA GLY A 88 -3.84 2.76 3.65
C GLY A 88 -4.36 4.20 3.60
N ASP A 89 -4.38 4.90 4.73
CA ASP A 89 -4.82 6.31 4.84
C ASP A 89 -3.73 7.29 4.36
N ALA A 90 -2.47 6.83 4.33
CA ALA A 90 -1.34 7.58 3.82
C ALA A 90 -0.50 6.73 2.85
N ARG A 91 0.29 7.40 2.01
CA ARG A 91 1.23 6.78 1.07
C ARG A 91 2.66 7.00 1.55
N LEU A 92 3.52 5.98 1.44
CA LEU A 92 4.95 6.09 1.77
C LEU A 92 5.64 7.26 1.05
N SER A 93 5.24 7.52 -0.21
CA SER A 93 5.76 8.62 -1.03
C SER A 93 5.50 10.02 -0.46
N GLN A 94 4.59 10.17 0.52
CA GLN A 94 4.38 11.44 1.22
C GLN A 94 5.49 11.77 2.22
N CYS A 95 6.35 10.81 2.57
CA CYS A 95 7.53 11.09 3.39
C CYS A 95 8.64 11.71 2.53
N GLU A 96 8.59 13.02 2.30
CA GLU A 96 9.61 13.72 1.50
C GLU A 96 11.06 13.42 1.94
N PRO A 97 11.40 13.37 3.25
CA PRO A 97 12.77 13.09 3.66
C PRO A 97 13.22 11.67 3.30
N LEU A 98 12.32 10.71 3.12
CA LEU A 98 12.71 9.34 2.75
C LEU A 98 13.32 9.27 1.34
N SER A 99 13.01 10.23 0.46
CA SER A 99 13.57 10.37 -0.89
C SER A 99 14.87 11.18 -0.93
N ASP A 100 15.27 11.81 0.18
CA ASP A 100 16.50 12.59 0.26
C ASP A 100 17.72 11.66 0.21
N PRO A 101 18.76 11.96 -0.61
CA PRO A 101 20.00 11.19 -0.67
C PRO A 101 20.61 10.88 0.71
N LYS A 102 20.43 11.77 1.70
CA LYS A 102 20.86 11.56 3.09
C LYS A 102 20.29 10.27 3.71
N TYR A 103 19.07 9.89 3.34
CA TYR A 103 18.38 8.70 3.86
C TYR A 103 18.31 7.56 2.83
N HIS A 104 19.17 7.57 1.81
CA HIS A 104 19.20 6.52 0.80
C HIS A 104 19.33 5.10 1.39
N ARG A 105 20.13 4.93 2.46
CA ARG A 105 20.26 3.63 3.15
C ARG A 105 18.95 3.15 3.77
N ASN A 106 18.16 4.07 4.32
CA ASN A 106 16.85 3.77 4.88
C ASN A 106 15.89 3.27 3.79
N LEU A 107 15.86 3.98 2.66
CA LEU A 107 15.04 3.61 1.53
C LEU A 107 15.44 2.25 0.93
N GLU A 108 16.72 2.00 0.71
CA GLU A 108 17.17 0.71 0.17
C GLU A 108 16.88 -0.46 1.12
N ALA A 109 17.03 -0.25 2.44
CA ALA A 109 16.66 -1.24 3.43
C ALA A 109 15.15 -1.53 3.42
N LEU A 110 14.32 -0.48 3.33
CA LEU A 110 12.86 -0.62 3.19
C LEU A 110 12.50 -1.41 1.94
N LYS A 111 13.15 -1.09 0.80
CA LYS A 111 12.89 -1.77 -0.47
C LYS A 111 13.18 -3.26 -0.39
N LYS A 112 14.31 -3.61 0.23
CA LYS A 112 14.73 -5.00 0.41
C LYS A 112 13.82 -5.78 1.36
N GLU A 113 13.37 -5.16 2.46
CA GLU A 113 12.50 -5.79 3.45
C GLU A 113 11.09 -6.05 2.90
N LEU A 114 10.54 -5.07 2.18
CA LEU A 114 9.16 -5.13 1.70
C LEU A 114 9.02 -5.81 0.33
N GLY A 115 10.03 -5.68 -0.53
CA GLY A 115 9.92 -6.12 -1.92
C GLY A 115 8.96 -5.25 -2.75
N PRO A 116 8.95 -5.46 -4.08
CA PRO A 116 8.26 -4.58 -5.03
C PRO A 116 6.74 -4.51 -4.82
N PHE A 117 6.09 -5.64 -4.49
CA PHE A 117 4.63 -5.67 -4.31
C PHE A 117 4.17 -4.85 -3.09
N LEU A 118 4.81 -5.03 -1.93
CA LEU A 118 4.41 -4.30 -0.72
C LEU A 118 4.77 -2.83 -0.78
N LEU A 119 5.93 -2.48 -1.36
CA LEU A 119 6.28 -1.07 -1.58
C LEU A 119 5.22 -0.34 -2.37
N ARG A 120 4.79 -0.94 -3.49
CA ARG A 120 3.78 -0.35 -4.37
C ARG A 120 2.42 -0.28 -3.69
N MET A 121 2.03 -1.34 -2.98
CA MET A 121 0.80 -1.38 -2.19
C MET A 121 0.76 -0.25 -1.14
N LEU A 122 1.88 0.00 -0.44
CA LEU A 122 2.01 1.08 0.54
C LEU A 122 2.20 2.46 -0.10
N GLY A 123 2.03 2.58 -1.42
CA GLY A 123 2.03 3.85 -2.13
C GLY A 123 3.42 4.45 -2.35
N TRP A 124 4.47 3.64 -2.36
CA TRP A 124 5.76 4.06 -2.92
C TRP A 124 5.66 4.05 -4.45
N LYS A 125 6.15 5.12 -5.09
CA LYS A 125 6.23 5.21 -6.55
C LYS A 125 7.67 4.89 -6.97
N GLU A 126 7.83 3.92 -7.86
CA GLU A 126 9.12 3.70 -8.51
C GLU A 126 9.21 4.61 -9.75
N LYS A 127 10.43 4.87 -10.23
CA LYS A 127 10.67 5.75 -11.39
C LYS A 127 9.96 5.30 -12.68
N ASP A 128 9.47 4.06 -12.72
CA ASP A 128 8.79 3.44 -13.87
C ASP A 128 7.25 3.54 -13.81
N ASP A 129 6.69 4.37 -12.91
CA ASP A 129 5.24 4.62 -12.78
C ASP A 129 4.78 5.94 -13.46
N GLU A 130 5.64 6.60 -14.24
CA GLU A 130 5.32 7.69 -15.19
C GLU A 130 5.27 7.16 -16.64
#